data_AF-A0A3C0GKK3-F1
#
_entry.id   AF-A0A3C0GKK3-F1
#
_cell.length_a   1.000
_cell.length_b   1.000
_cell.length_c   1.000
_cell.angle_alpha   90.00
_cell.angle_beta   90.00
_cell.angle_gamma   90.00
#
_symmetry.space_group_name_H-M   'P 1'
#
loop_
_entity.id
_entity.type
_entity.pdbx_description
1 polymer ?
#
loop_
_entity_poly.entity_id
_entity_poly.type
_entity_poly.pdbx_seq_one_letter_code
_entity_poly.pdbx_strand_id
1 'polypeptide(L)'
;MSEAIMAEEMKPQTKKAFVSKPYSQEEKIKRDEEELEQLLKEQKGEVEKPEEPEPTSAEEKTFKKRYSDLRRHQQKQAEEFKTELENLKRQLSEATKKEIKLPKSDEDIEKWAEEYPDVAAIVETIAVKKAREQSLELEARVKAIDEMQTSATKEKAEAELMRLHPDFGEIRDSDDFHEWADEQPKWVQEALYENDNDARSAARAIDLYKSDRNISKEKKSKTTKGAAEAVNTKNTRTKPQENEASSYLKESEVQRMSAQEYEKKSDEIMEAIRSGKFIYDISGSAR
;
A
#
# COMPACT_ATOMS: atom_id res chain seq x y z
N MET A 1 6.23 -49.99 -17.19
CA MET A 1 5.33 -49.10 -17.96
C MET A 1 4.06 -48.92 -17.13
N SER A 2 4.14 -48.37 -15.92
CA SER A 2 4.51 -46.98 -15.54
C SER A 2 3.35 -46.02 -15.78
N GLU A 3 2.97 -45.33 -14.69
CA GLU A 3 2.34 -43.99 -14.67
C GLU A 3 0.87 -43.94 -15.15
N ALA A 4 -0.11 -43.33 -14.49
CA ALA A 4 -0.19 -42.36 -13.41
C ALA A 4 -1.67 -42.39 -12.93
N ILE A 5 -1.99 -42.52 -11.62
CA ILE A 5 -2.20 -41.42 -10.64
C ILE A 5 -3.43 -40.55 -11.02
N MET A 6 -4.44 -40.21 -10.22
CA MET A 6 -4.93 -40.48 -8.86
C MET A 6 -6.37 -39.92 -8.85
N ALA A 7 -7.39 -40.75 -8.58
CA ALA A 7 -8.70 -40.25 -8.13
C ALA A 7 -8.64 -40.22 -6.60
N GLU A 8 -8.31 -39.03 -6.10
CA GLU A 8 -8.03 -38.70 -4.72
C GLU A 8 -9.32 -38.48 -3.92
N GLU A 9 -9.76 -39.48 -3.17
CA GLU A 9 -10.52 -39.28 -1.93
C GLU A 9 -9.99 -40.25 -0.86
N MET A 10 -8.83 -39.89 -0.29
CA MET A 10 -8.26 -40.54 0.88
C MET A 10 -9.16 -40.31 2.10
N LYS A 11 -9.92 -41.33 2.50
CA LYS A 11 -10.47 -41.42 3.86
C LYS A 11 -9.29 -41.42 4.85
N PRO A 12 -9.24 -40.54 5.86
CA PRO A 12 -8.14 -40.54 6.81
C PRO A 12 -8.22 -41.81 7.68
N GLN A 13 -7.28 -42.73 7.47
CA GLN A 13 -7.04 -43.83 8.39
C GLN A 13 -6.56 -43.24 9.71
N THR A 14 -7.36 -43.42 10.76
CA THR A 14 -7.01 -43.06 12.14
C THR A 14 -5.76 -43.86 12.55
N LYS A 15 -4.59 -43.22 12.50
CA LYS A 15 -3.34 -43.78 13.02
C LYS A 15 -3.45 -43.90 14.54
N LYS A 16 -3.66 -45.13 15.03
CA LYS A 16 -3.51 -45.47 16.45
C LYS A 16 -2.04 -45.30 16.82
N ALA A 17 -1.73 -44.30 17.62
CA ALA A 17 -0.41 -44.16 18.23
C ALA A 17 -0.23 -45.28 19.27
N PHE A 18 0.66 -46.22 18.96
CA PHE A 18 1.29 -47.11 19.92
C PHE A 18 2.12 -46.25 20.91
N VAL A 19 1.59 -45.91 22.08
CA VAL A 19 2.27 -45.87 23.39
C VAL A 19 1.17 -45.62 24.44
N SER A 20 0.64 -46.69 25.05
CA SER A 20 -0.08 -46.60 26.31
C SER A 20 0.94 -46.42 27.44
N LYS A 21 1.28 -45.18 27.78
CA LYS A 21 1.90 -44.88 29.06
C LYS A 21 0.77 -44.79 30.10
N PRO A 22 0.84 -45.56 31.19
CA PRO A 22 -0.24 -45.67 32.16
C PRO A 22 -0.30 -44.38 33.00
N TYR A 23 -1.50 -44.03 33.47
CA TYR A 23 -1.86 -42.83 34.23
C TYR A 23 -2.08 -41.56 33.41
N SER A 24 -3.37 -41.29 33.18
CA SER A 24 -3.91 -40.05 32.60
C SER A 24 -3.50 -38.87 33.47
N GLN A 25 -3.17 -37.72 32.86
CA GLN A 25 -2.91 -36.47 33.57
C GLN A 25 -4.01 -36.15 34.60
N GLU A 26 -5.24 -36.58 34.32
CA GLU A 26 -6.41 -36.44 35.19
C GLU A 26 -6.30 -37.24 36.51
N GLU A 27 -5.65 -38.41 36.51
CA GLU A 27 -5.46 -39.19 37.74
C GLU A 27 -4.38 -38.59 38.64
N LYS A 28 -3.39 -37.89 38.04
CA LYS A 28 -2.42 -37.10 38.81
C LYS A 28 -3.09 -35.88 39.41
N ILE A 29 -3.87 -35.15 38.61
CA ILE A 29 -4.63 -33.98 39.08
C ILE A 29 -5.59 -34.37 40.20
N LYS A 30 -6.32 -35.49 40.09
CA LYS A 30 -7.18 -35.98 41.18
C LYS A 30 -6.41 -36.33 42.44
N ARG A 31 -5.26 -36.99 42.31
CA ARG A 31 -4.41 -37.32 43.48
C ARG A 31 -3.86 -36.06 44.13
N ASP A 32 -3.43 -35.10 43.32
CA ASP A 32 -2.89 -33.82 43.79
C ASP A 32 -4.01 -32.96 44.42
N GLU A 33 -5.24 -32.99 43.89
CA GLU A 33 -6.44 -32.36 44.48
C GLU A 33 -6.84 -33.03 45.79
N GLU A 34 -6.82 -34.36 45.86
CA GLU A 34 -7.10 -35.12 47.10
C GLU A 34 -6.04 -34.86 48.17
N GLU A 35 -4.76 -34.75 47.80
CA GLU A 35 -3.67 -34.39 48.71
C GLU A 35 -3.80 -32.94 49.19
N LEU A 36 -4.18 -32.02 48.30
CA LEU A 36 -4.44 -30.62 48.66
C LEU A 36 -5.65 -30.49 49.58
N GLU A 37 -6.72 -31.26 49.35
CA GLU A 37 -7.89 -31.33 50.22
C GLU A 37 -7.54 -31.93 51.58
N GLN A 38 -6.71 -32.97 51.64
CA GLN A 38 -6.21 -33.53 52.91
C GLN A 38 -5.41 -32.50 53.69
N LEU A 39 -4.48 -31.78 53.04
CA LEU A 39 -3.70 -30.72 53.69
C LEU A 39 -4.58 -29.54 54.12
N LEU A 40 -5.60 -29.18 53.35
CA LEU A 40 -6.60 -28.17 53.72
C LEU A 40 -7.45 -28.62 54.91
N LYS A 41 -7.79 -29.91 54.99
CA LYS A 41 -8.56 -30.50 56.09
C LYS A 41 -7.73 -30.63 57.37
N GLU A 42 -6.45 -30.95 57.23
CA GLU A 42 -5.46 -30.94 58.31
C GLU A 42 -5.18 -29.51 58.82
N GLN A 43 -5.11 -28.52 57.92
CA GLN A 43 -4.93 -27.11 58.28
C GLN A 43 -6.20 -26.47 58.86
N LYS A 44 -7.39 -26.87 58.40
CA LYS A 44 -8.70 -26.44 58.94
C LYS A 44 -9.10 -27.15 60.24
N GLY A 45 -8.34 -28.14 60.69
CA GLY A 45 -8.52 -28.75 62.00
C GLY A 45 -9.74 -29.65 62.12
N GLU A 46 -10.11 -30.38 61.06
CA GLU A 46 -11.15 -31.42 61.10
C GLU A 46 -10.52 -32.82 61.12
N VAL A 47 -9.53 -32.98 61.99
CA VAL A 47 -9.13 -34.27 62.57
C VAL A 47 -9.62 -34.20 64.00
N GLU A 48 -10.48 -35.15 64.39
CA GLU A 48 -10.87 -35.37 65.78
C GLU A 48 -9.65 -35.22 66.67
N LYS A 49 -9.72 -34.24 67.56
CA LYS A 49 -8.71 -33.97 68.58
C LYS A 49 -8.54 -35.28 69.36
N PRO A 50 -7.41 -36.00 69.25
CA PRO A 50 -7.08 -36.95 70.29
C PRO A 50 -6.90 -36.09 71.54
N GLU A 51 -7.61 -36.44 72.59
CA GLU A 51 -7.44 -35.85 73.91
C GLU A 51 -5.96 -36.03 74.29
N GLU A 52 -5.16 -34.97 74.15
CA GLU A 52 -3.74 -35.00 74.48
C GLU A 52 -3.60 -35.39 75.95
N PRO A 53 -2.79 -36.40 76.30
CA PRO A 53 -2.58 -36.76 77.71
C PRO A 53 -2.01 -35.57 78.47
N GLU A 54 -2.46 -35.38 79.70
CA GLU A 54 -1.99 -34.29 80.54
C GLU A 54 -0.45 -34.29 80.64
N PRO A 55 0.21 -33.13 80.49
CA PRO A 55 1.67 -33.05 80.43
C PRO A 55 2.27 -33.45 81.79
N THR A 56 2.95 -34.59 81.80
CA THR A 56 3.54 -35.19 83.01
C THR A 56 4.91 -34.57 83.35
N SER A 57 5.55 -33.84 82.41
CA SER A 57 6.83 -33.14 82.63
C SER A 57 6.72 -31.60 82.51
N ALA A 58 7.42 -30.88 83.37
CA ALA A 58 7.47 -29.41 83.38
C ALA A 58 8.06 -28.82 82.08
N GLU A 59 8.89 -29.58 81.37
CA GLU A 59 9.52 -29.17 80.11
C GLU A 59 8.53 -29.11 78.95
N GLU A 60 7.61 -30.08 78.85
CA GLU A 60 6.56 -30.13 77.82
C GLU A 60 5.58 -28.96 77.95
N LYS A 61 5.29 -28.53 79.19
CA LYS A 61 4.49 -27.32 79.46
C LYS A 61 5.16 -26.06 78.91
N THR A 62 6.49 -25.97 78.97
CA THR A 62 7.22 -24.82 78.42
C THR A 62 7.34 -24.88 76.90
N PHE A 63 7.52 -26.06 76.33
CA PHE A 63 7.59 -26.27 74.89
C PHE A 63 6.26 -25.92 74.22
N LYS A 64 5.14 -26.39 74.76
CA LYS A 64 3.79 -26.08 74.27
C LYS A 64 3.47 -24.59 74.34
N LYS A 65 3.91 -23.89 75.40
CA LYS A 65 3.78 -22.43 75.51
C LYS A 65 4.60 -21.72 74.45
N ARG A 66 5.88 -22.08 74.27
CA ARG A 66 6.74 -21.51 73.23
C ARG A 66 6.19 -21.76 71.82
N TYR A 67 5.67 -22.96 71.56
CA TYR A 67 5.06 -23.30 70.28
C TYR A 67 3.76 -22.53 70.03
N SER A 68 2.90 -22.41 71.05
CA SER A 68 1.71 -21.56 71.01
C SER A 68 2.05 -20.10 70.75
N ASP A 69 3.08 -19.57 71.41
CA ASP A 69 3.53 -18.18 71.23
C ASP A 69 4.14 -17.98 69.84
N LEU A 70 4.93 -18.94 69.35
CA LEU A 70 5.48 -18.92 67.99
C LEU A 70 4.36 -18.96 66.95
N ARG A 71 3.35 -19.80 67.13
CA ARG A 71 2.18 -19.87 66.24
C ARG A 71 1.40 -18.56 66.23
N ARG A 72 1.19 -17.93 67.40
CA ARG A 72 0.54 -16.62 67.50
C ARG A 72 1.33 -15.53 66.81
N HIS A 73 2.67 -15.54 66.94
CA HIS A 73 3.54 -14.60 66.25
C HIS A 73 3.49 -14.78 64.73
N GLN A 74 3.58 -16.03 64.25
CA GLN A 74 3.43 -16.36 62.83
C GLN A 74 2.07 -15.93 62.27
N GLN A 75 1.00 -16.11 63.05
CA GLN A 75 -0.33 -15.68 62.65
C GLN A 75 -0.47 -14.14 62.60
N LYS A 76 0.12 -13.42 63.57
CA LYS A 76 0.20 -11.96 63.53
C LYS A 76 0.98 -11.46 62.32
N GLN A 77 2.14 -12.04 62.02
CA GLN A 77 2.92 -11.69 60.84
C GLN A 77 2.14 -11.96 59.55
N ALA A 78 1.42 -13.08 59.47
CA ALA A 78 0.57 -13.39 58.32
C ALA A 78 -0.59 -12.39 58.16
N GLU A 79 -1.17 -11.92 59.26
CA GLU A 79 -2.20 -10.87 59.24
C GLU A 79 -1.61 -9.51 58.81
N GLU A 80 -0.45 -9.13 59.35
CA GLU A 80 0.28 -7.93 58.96
C GLU A 80 0.60 -7.95 57.46
N PHE A 81 1.18 -9.02 56.93
CA PHE A 81 1.45 -9.15 55.50
C PHE A 81 0.18 -9.12 54.63
N LYS A 82 -0.94 -9.68 55.11
CA LYS A 82 -2.22 -9.57 54.39
C LYS A 82 -2.67 -8.11 54.32
N THR A 83 -2.59 -7.37 55.42
CA THR A 83 -2.97 -5.94 55.44
C THR A 83 -2.04 -5.10 54.56
N GLU A 84 -0.74 -5.38 54.56
CA GLU A 84 0.22 -4.72 53.66
C GLU A 84 -0.07 -5.03 52.20
N LEU A 85 -0.39 -6.29 51.87
CA LEU A 85 -0.78 -6.69 50.52
C LEU A 85 -2.08 -6.02 50.07
N GLU A 86 -3.07 -5.91 50.94
CA GLU A 86 -4.31 -5.18 50.63
C GLU A 86 -4.05 -3.69 50.42
N ASN A 87 -3.20 -3.07 51.24
CA ASN A 87 -2.80 -1.68 51.06
C ASN A 87 -2.02 -1.46 49.76
N LEU A 88 -1.07 -2.34 49.43
CA LEU A 88 -0.34 -2.32 48.16
C LEU A 88 -1.27 -2.53 46.97
N LYS A 89 -2.20 -3.49 47.04
CA LYS A 89 -3.23 -3.69 46.02
C LYS A 89 -4.12 -2.46 45.86
N ARG A 90 -4.47 -1.78 46.96
CA ARG A 90 -5.26 -0.56 46.92
C ARG A 90 -4.48 0.58 46.26
N GLN A 91 -3.24 0.82 46.67
CA GLN A 91 -2.36 1.82 46.05
C GLN A 91 -2.13 1.54 44.57
N LEU A 92 -1.89 0.29 44.20
CA LEU A 92 -1.77 -0.12 42.80
C LEU A 92 -3.08 0.15 42.06
N SER A 93 -4.24 -0.24 42.61
CA SER A 93 -5.53 0.01 41.97
C SER A 93 -5.86 1.51 41.83
N GLU A 94 -5.44 2.35 42.78
CA GLU A 94 -5.59 3.80 42.72
C GLU A 94 -4.65 4.42 41.68
N ALA A 95 -3.41 3.92 41.57
CA ALA A 95 -2.45 4.33 40.54
C ALA A 95 -2.91 3.89 39.13
N THR A 96 -3.36 2.65 38.97
CA THR A 96 -3.89 2.10 37.72
C THR A 96 -5.22 2.77 37.32
N LYS A 97 -6.06 3.21 38.27
CA LYS A 97 -7.27 4.01 37.93
C LYS A 97 -6.94 5.45 37.50
N LYS A 98 -5.80 5.98 37.94
CA LYS A 98 -5.22 7.24 37.45
C LYS A 98 -4.45 7.05 36.14
N GLU A 99 -4.37 5.82 35.63
CA GLU A 99 -3.73 5.51 34.36
C GLU A 99 -4.61 6.01 33.21
N ILE A 100 -4.42 7.31 32.95
CA ILE A 100 -4.49 7.97 31.66
C ILE A 100 -5.82 7.79 30.94
N LYS A 101 -6.80 8.63 31.30
CA LYS A 101 -7.83 9.00 30.33
C LYS A 101 -7.16 9.83 29.23
N LEU A 102 -6.82 9.19 28.11
CA LEU A 102 -6.39 9.94 26.92
C LEU A 102 -7.52 10.90 26.53
N PRO A 103 -7.26 12.21 26.41
CA PRO A 103 -8.25 13.15 25.92
C PRO A 103 -8.66 12.75 24.49
N LYS A 104 -9.96 12.69 24.25
CA LYS A 104 -10.54 12.27 22.96
C LYS A 104 -11.17 13.43 22.18
N SER A 105 -11.26 14.61 22.78
CA SER A 105 -11.81 15.82 22.17
C SER A 105 -10.88 17.00 22.42
N ASP A 106 -10.91 18.00 21.54
CA ASP A 106 -10.03 19.18 21.62
C ASP A 106 -10.22 19.94 22.95
N GLU A 107 -11.45 20.04 23.45
CA GLU A 107 -11.76 20.66 24.74
C GLU A 107 -11.23 19.85 25.94
N ASP A 108 -11.11 18.53 25.80
CA ASP A 108 -10.49 17.68 26.82
C ASP A 108 -8.96 17.76 26.79
N ILE A 109 -8.37 18.10 25.62
CA ILE A 109 -6.92 18.28 25.49
C ILE A 109 -6.45 19.52 26.26
N GLU A 110 -7.21 20.61 26.22
CA GLU A 110 -6.87 21.84 26.97
C GLU A 110 -6.86 21.59 28.49
N LYS A 111 -7.93 20.96 29.02
CA LYS A 111 -7.99 20.59 30.45
C LYS A 111 -6.91 19.59 30.84
N TRP A 112 -6.63 18.63 29.97
CA TRP A 112 -5.55 17.66 30.19
C TRP A 112 -4.16 18.32 30.17
N ALA A 113 -3.96 19.31 29.29
CA ALA A 113 -2.73 20.08 29.24
C ALA A 113 -2.53 20.93 30.50
N GLU A 114 -3.61 21.44 31.10
CA GLU A 114 -3.56 22.11 32.41
C GLU A 114 -3.23 21.15 33.56
N GLU A 115 -3.76 19.91 33.55
CA GLU A 115 -3.48 18.89 34.56
C GLU A 115 -2.05 18.32 34.45
N TYR A 116 -1.48 18.27 33.24
CA TYR A 116 -0.16 17.69 32.95
C TYR A 116 0.69 18.60 32.04
N PRO A 117 1.11 19.78 32.51
CA PRO A 117 1.78 20.79 31.69
C PRO A 117 3.13 20.33 31.11
N ASP A 118 3.91 19.56 31.88
CA ASP A 118 5.22 19.07 31.43
C ASP A 118 5.09 18.07 30.27
N VAL A 119 4.08 17.19 30.34
CA VAL A 119 3.82 16.19 29.28
C VAL A 119 3.23 16.89 28.06
N ALA A 120 2.32 17.84 28.26
CA ALA A 120 1.73 18.62 27.19
C ALA A 120 2.78 19.43 26.42
N ALA A 121 3.71 20.10 27.11
CA ALA A 121 4.80 20.84 26.47
C ALA A 121 5.71 19.93 25.63
N ILE A 122 5.99 18.71 26.09
CA ILE A 122 6.76 17.72 25.32
C ILE A 122 5.98 17.28 24.08
N VAL A 123 4.69 16.96 24.21
CA VAL A 123 3.86 16.55 23.08
C VAL A 123 3.69 17.68 22.07
N GLU A 124 3.51 18.92 22.53
CA GLU A 124 3.42 20.12 21.68
C GLU A 124 4.74 20.34 20.93
N THR A 125 5.89 20.27 21.60
CA THR A 125 7.19 20.43 20.91
C THR A 125 7.45 19.32 19.90
N ILE A 126 7.05 18.08 20.19
CA ILE A 126 7.10 16.96 19.24
C ILE A 126 6.14 17.20 18.08
N ALA A 127 4.92 17.68 18.35
CA ALA A 127 3.92 17.99 17.32
C ALA A 127 4.41 19.12 16.41
N VAL A 128 4.98 20.19 16.96
CA VAL A 128 5.58 21.29 16.19
C VAL A 128 6.78 20.81 15.37
N LYS A 129 7.66 19.97 15.93
CA LYS A 129 8.77 19.37 15.18
C LYS A 129 8.27 18.51 14.03
N LYS A 130 7.29 17.64 14.28
CA LYS A 130 6.68 16.77 13.27
C LYS A 130 5.94 17.57 12.20
N ALA A 131 5.20 18.61 12.59
CA ALA A 131 4.54 19.51 11.66
C ALA A 131 5.54 20.22 10.75
N ARG A 132 6.66 20.73 11.32
CA ARG A 132 7.74 21.33 10.53
C ARG A 132 8.40 20.34 9.57
N GLU A 133 8.66 19.12 10.03
CA GLU A 133 9.24 18.06 9.20
C GLU A 133 8.29 17.71 8.04
N GLN A 134 6.99 17.53 8.33
CA GLN A 134 5.98 17.31 7.31
C GLN A 134 5.85 18.50 6.34
N SER A 135 5.91 19.74 6.84
CA SER A 135 5.88 20.93 5.98
C SER A 135 7.11 20.99 5.06
N LEU A 136 8.30 20.68 5.56
CA LEU A 136 9.53 20.64 4.74
C LEU A 136 9.46 19.54 3.69
N GLU A 137 8.95 18.35 4.04
CA GLU A 137 8.75 17.27 3.08
C GLU A 137 7.73 17.65 2.00
N LEU A 138 6.61 18.26 2.39
CA LEU A 138 5.60 18.75 1.45
C LEU A 138 6.16 19.85 0.56
N GLU A 139 6.93 20.80 1.10
CA GLU A 139 7.58 21.86 0.31
C GLU A 139 8.55 21.28 -0.71
N ALA A 140 9.36 20.29 -0.33
CA ALA A 140 10.27 19.61 -1.26
C ALA A 140 9.51 18.88 -2.37
N ARG A 141 8.40 18.20 -2.04
CA ARG A 141 7.55 17.53 -3.03
C ARG A 141 6.87 18.53 -3.98
N VAL A 142 6.37 19.65 -3.46
CA VAL A 142 5.75 20.71 -4.27
C VAL A 142 6.78 21.31 -5.21
N LYS A 143 7.98 21.66 -4.72
CA LYS A 143 9.07 22.16 -5.58
C LYS A 143 9.44 21.16 -6.69
N ALA A 144 9.58 19.88 -6.37
CA ALA A 144 9.86 18.86 -7.37
C ALA A 144 8.73 18.73 -8.42
N ILE A 145 7.47 18.88 -8.01
CA ILE A 145 6.33 18.90 -8.93
C ILE A 145 6.37 20.14 -9.81
N ASP A 146 6.64 21.32 -9.26
CA ASP A 146 6.73 22.57 -10.02
C ASP A 146 7.90 22.54 -11.02
N GLU A 147 9.06 22.02 -10.62
CA GLU A 147 10.20 21.79 -11.51
C GLU A 147 9.87 20.79 -12.63
N MET A 148 9.15 19.71 -12.31
CA MET A 148 8.70 18.74 -13.31
C MET A 148 7.64 19.34 -14.25
N GLN A 149 6.75 20.19 -13.75
CA GLN A 149 5.76 20.86 -14.59
C GLN A 149 6.41 21.87 -15.53
N THR A 150 7.33 22.69 -15.02
CA THR A 150 8.05 23.67 -15.83
C THR A 150 8.88 22.98 -16.92
N SER A 151 9.63 21.93 -16.58
CA SER A 151 10.38 21.15 -17.58
C SER A 151 9.47 20.47 -18.61
N ALA A 152 8.35 19.87 -18.19
CA ALA A 152 7.41 19.25 -19.11
C ALA A 152 6.73 20.28 -20.04
N THR A 153 6.41 21.48 -19.54
CA THR A 153 5.87 22.56 -20.39
C THR A 153 6.90 23.05 -21.40
N LYS A 154 8.18 23.16 -20.99
CA LYS A 154 9.28 23.54 -21.85
C LYS A 154 9.54 22.50 -22.94
N GLU A 155 9.69 21.24 -22.57
CA GLU A 155 9.90 20.14 -23.51
C GLU A 155 8.74 20.04 -24.53
N LYS A 156 7.50 20.23 -24.06
CA LYS A 156 6.33 20.27 -24.94
C LYS A 156 6.38 21.45 -25.89
N ALA A 157 6.76 22.64 -25.41
CA ALA A 157 6.89 23.81 -26.25
C ALA A 157 8.01 23.65 -27.29
N GLU A 158 9.17 23.13 -26.90
CA GLU A 158 10.29 22.82 -27.81
C GLU A 158 9.88 21.78 -28.87
N ALA A 159 9.18 20.72 -28.49
CA ALA A 159 8.68 19.72 -29.43
C ALA A 159 7.66 20.31 -30.43
N GLU A 160 6.74 21.17 -29.95
CA GLU A 160 5.82 21.89 -30.82
C GLU A 160 6.55 22.86 -31.76
N LEU A 161 7.60 23.53 -31.28
CA LEU A 161 8.42 24.44 -32.06
C LEU A 161 9.18 23.72 -33.16
N MET A 162 9.84 22.61 -32.85
CA MET A 162 10.52 21.74 -33.82
C MET A 162 9.55 21.16 -34.87
N ARG A 163 8.29 20.94 -34.49
CA ARG A 163 7.25 20.51 -35.45
C ARG A 163 6.85 21.62 -36.42
N LEU A 164 6.84 22.87 -35.97
CA LEU A 164 6.52 24.05 -36.80
C LEU A 164 7.72 24.48 -37.66
N HIS A 165 8.93 24.35 -37.12
CA HIS A 165 10.21 24.70 -37.75
C HIS A 165 11.21 23.55 -37.57
N PRO A 166 11.23 22.57 -38.48
CA PRO A 166 12.19 21.46 -38.42
C PRO A 166 13.66 21.89 -38.55
N ASP A 167 13.89 23.02 -39.20
CA ASP A 167 15.17 23.72 -39.38
C ASP A 167 15.55 24.60 -38.18
N PHE A 168 14.72 24.66 -37.13
CA PHE A 168 15.00 25.47 -35.94
C PHE A 168 16.32 25.09 -35.27
N GLY A 169 16.68 23.79 -35.23
CA GLY A 169 17.96 23.36 -34.66
C GLY A 169 19.16 24.03 -35.32
N GLU A 170 19.17 24.13 -36.66
CA GLU A 170 20.25 24.78 -37.42
C GLU A 170 20.23 26.30 -37.26
N ILE A 171 19.04 26.91 -37.20
CA ILE A 171 18.86 28.35 -37.02
C ILE A 171 19.31 28.79 -35.63
N ARG A 172 18.97 28.00 -34.60
CA ARG A 172 19.34 28.25 -33.20
C ARG A 172 20.84 28.22 -32.99
N ASP A 173 21.58 27.43 -33.77
CA ASP A 173 23.03 27.32 -33.67
C ASP A 173 23.77 28.35 -34.55
N SER A 174 23.04 29.21 -35.27
CA SER A 174 23.61 30.22 -36.17
C SER A 174 23.89 31.54 -35.46
N ASP A 175 25.13 32.02 -35.55
CA ASP A 175 25.52 33.34 -35.03
C ASP A 175 24.67 34.48 -35.65
N ASP A 176 24.27 34.33 -36.93
CA ASP A 176 23.44 35.29 -37.67
C ASP A 176 22.05 35.48 -37.06
N PHE A 177 21.50 34.41 -36.47
CA PHE A 177 20.20 34.43 -35.79
C PHE A 177 20.29 35.16 -34.46
N HIS A 178 21.37 34.97 -33.70
CA HIS A 178 21.61 35.67 -32.44
C HIS A 178 21.83 37.17 -32.67
N GLU A 179 22.63 37.54 -33.66
CA GLU A 179 22.85 38.95 -34.04
C GLU A 179 21.54 39.61 -34.50
N TRP A 180 20.75 38.93 -35.33
CA TRP A 180 19.42 39.43 -35.71
C TRP A 180 18.49 39.60 -34.51
N ALA A 181 18.46 38.63 -33.58
CA ALA A 181 17.58 38.65 -32.41
C ALA A 181 17.91 39.82 -31.45
N ASP A 182 19.20 40.14 -31.28
CA ASP A 182 19.65 41.26 -30.43
C ASP A 182 19.25 42.62 -30.99
N GLU A 183 19.08 42.74 -32.30
CA GLU A 183 18.58 43.96 -32.96
C GLU A 183 17.04 44.10 -32.90
N GLN A 184 16.32 43.03 -32.55
CA GLN A 184 14.86 43.06 -32.51
C GLN A 184 14.29 43.78 -31.27
N PRO A 185 13.04 44.27 -31.33
CA PRO A 185 12.37 44.81 -30.17
C PRO A 185 12.23 43.79 -29.03
N LYS A 186 12.14 44.28 -27.79
CA LYS A 186 12.08 43.45 -26.57
C LYS A 186 11.07 42.30 -26.60
N TRP A 187 9.91 42.48 -27.23
CA TRP A 187 8.88 41.43 -27.29
C TRP A 187 9.32 40.22 -28.13
N VAL A 188 10.20 40.41 -29.12
CA VAL A 188 10.77 39.32 -29.93
C VAL A 188 11.84 38.59 -29.13
N GLN A 189 12.71 39.34 -28.46
CA GLN A 189 13.76 38.79 -27.59
C GLN A 189 13.16 37.96 -26.46
N GLU A 190 12.11 38.48 -25.82
CA GLU A 190 11.36 37.80 -24.77
C GLU A 190 10.72 36.51 -25.30
N ALA A 191 10.14 36.53 -26.51
CA ALA A 191 9.58 35.35 -27.14
C ALA A 191 10.61 34.27 -27.53
N LEU A 192 11.88 34.63 -27.72
CA LEU A 192 12.96 33.71 -28.10
C LEU A 192 13.74 33.14 -26.91
N TYR A 193 14.01 33.98 -25.90
CA TYR A 193 14.96 33.64 -24.83
C TYR A 193 14.32 33.50 -23.45
N GLU A 194 13.27 34.29 -23.18
CA GLU A 194 12.66 34.37 -21.83
C GLU A 194 11.37 33.54 -21.74
N ASN A 195 10.70 33.30 -22.86
CA ASN A 195 9.45 32.55 -22.93
C ASN A 195 9.69 31.15 -23.51
N ASP A 196 10.00 30.21 -22.62
CA ASP A 196 10.23 28.80 -22.95
C ASP A 196 8.96 27.94 -22.93
N ASN A 197 7.79 28.53 -22.65
CA ASN A 197 6.52 27.81 -22.51
C ASN A 197 5.52 28.09 -23.65
N ASP A 198 5.73 29.11 -24.48
CA ASP A 198 4.88 29.42 -25.65
C ASP A 198 5.61 29.22 -26.99
N ALA A 199 5.50 28.00 -27.50
CA ALA A 199 6.01 27.62 -28.81
C ALA A 199 5.50 28.48 -29.97
N ARG A 200 4.29 29.07 -29.86
CA ARG A 200 3.69 29.84 -30.97
C ARG A 200 4.31 31.22 -31.09
N SER A 201 4.63 31.84 -29.95
CA SER A 201 5.31 33.14 -29.92
C SER A 201 6.74 33.00 -30.45
N ALA A 202 7.47 31.96 -30.01
CA ALA A 202 8.78 31.63 -30.56
C ALA A 202 8.71 31.32 -32.07
N ALA A 203 7.74 30.51 -32.52
CA ALA A 203 7.55 30.21 -33.94
C ALA A 203 7.27 31.45 -34.79
N ARG A 204 6.41 32.36 -34.31
CA ARG A 204 6.13 33.64 -34.98
C ARG A 204 7.40 34.47 -35.17
N ALA A 205 8.26 34.51 -34.16
CA ALA A 205 9.51 35.24 -34.23
C ALA A 205 10.53 34.58 -35.17
N ILE A 206 10.61 33.25 -35.19
CA ILE A 206 11.43 32.52 -36.17
C ILE A 206 10.93 32.73 -37.60
N ASP A 207 9.60 32.78 -37.80
CA ASP A 207 9.02 33.11 -39.11
C ASP A 207 9.40 34.53 -39.56
N LEU A 208 9.52 35.50 -38.64
CA LEU A 208 10.00 36.85 -38.94
C LEU A 208 11.47 36.84 -39.37
N TYR A 209 12.34 36.14 -38.63
CA TYR A 209 13.74 35.96 -39.01
C TYR A 209 13.88 35.41 -40.44
N LYS A 210 13.14 34.35 -40.75
CA LYS A 210 13.14 33.73 -42.08
C LYS A 210 12.64 34.67 -43.16
N SER A 211 11.64 35.50 -42.84
CA SER A 211 11.15 36.54 -43.75
C SER A 211 12.22 37.59 -44.03
N ASP A 212 12.88 38.11 -43.00
CA ASP A 212 13.91 39.16 -43.13
C ASP A 212 15.14 38.67 -43.90
N ARG A 213 15.57 37.43 -43.63
CA ARG A 213 16.71 36.80 -44.31
C ARG A 213 16.36 36.18 -45.66
N ASN A 214 15.12 36.29 -46.12
CA ASN A 214 14.59 35.63 -47.31
C ASN A 214 14.84 34.09 -47.34
N ILE A 215 14.93 33.48 -46.16
CA ILE A 215 15.01 32.03 -45.97
C ILE A 215 13.57 31.49 -46.08
N SER A 216 12.98 31.58 -47.28
CA SER A 216 11.65 31.03 -47.50
C SER A 216 11.70 29.52 -47.30
N LYS A 217 10.70 28.93 -46.63
CA LYS A 217 10.43 27.48 -46.58
C LYS A 217 10.84 26.88 -47.92
N GLU A 218 11.77 25.93 -47.92
CA GLU A 218 12.13 25.18 -49.12
C GLU A 218 10.85 24.95 -49.91
N LYS A 219 10.78 25.55 -51.10
CA LYS A 219 9.67 25.29 -52.00
C LYS A 219 9.71 23.78 -52.17
N LYS A 220 8.80 23.05 -51.54
CA LYS A 220 8.45 21.68 -51.97
C LYS A 220 8.35 21.82 -53.47
N SER A 221 9.33 21.28 -54.18
CA SER A 221 9.41 21.43 -55.62
C SER A 221 8.04 20.99 -56.10
N LYS A 222 7.25 21.94 -56.63
CA LYS A 222 6.03 21.56 -57.30
C LYS A 222 6.54 20.69 -58.43
N THR A 223 6.36 19.39 -58.29
CA THR A 223 6.44 18.42 -59.37
C THR A 223 5.31 18.80 -60.33
N THR A 224 5.48 19.89 -61.08
CA THR A 224 4.62 20.35 -62.17
C THR A 224 4.67 19.40 -63.37
N LYS A 225 5.16 18.17 -63.17
CA LYS A 225 5.26 17.10 -64.15
C LYS A 225 4.19 16.01 -63.97
N GLY A 226 3.32 16.11 -62.96
CA GLY A 226 2.27 15.12 -62.70
C GLY A 226 0.94 15.36 -63.45
N ALA A 227 0.67 16.57 -63.96
CA ALA A 227 -0.61 16.87 -64.59
C ALA A 227 -0.74 16.29 -66.02
N ALA A 228 0.38 16.08 -66.71
CA ALA A 228 0.38 15.53 -68.08
C ALA A 228 0.38 13.99 -68.14
N GLU A 229 0.75 13.30 -67.05
CA GLU A 229 0.66 11.83 -66.96
C GLU A 229 -0.75 11.34 -66.60
N ALA A 230 -1.64 12.24 -66.18
CA ALA A 230 -3.00 11.92 -65.73
C ALA A 230 -4.00 11.62 -66.87
N VAL A 231 -3.59 11.61 -68.14
CA VAL A 231 -4.46 11.28 -69.29
C VAL A 231 -4.25 9.87 -69.86
N ASN A 232 -3.48 9.01 -69.21
CA ASN A 232 -3.43 7.60 -69.62
C ASN A 232 -4.72 6.89 -69.18
N THR A 233 -5.69 6.88 -70.09
CA THR A 233 -6.97 6.18 -69.97
C THR A 233 -6.73 4.67 -69.94
N LYS A 234 -6.42 4.12 -68.77
CA LYS A 234 -6.38 2.67 -68.57
C LYS A 234 -7.00 2.28 -67.25
N ASN A 235 -8.32 2.28 -67.26
CA ASN A 235 -9.22 1.35 -66.56
C ASN A 235 -8.71 0.83 -65.20
N THR A 236 -8.53 1.72 -64.23
CA THR A 236 -8.55 1.36 -62.81
C THR A 236 -9.91 1.75 -62.26
N ARG A 237 -10.87 0.86 -62.49
CA ARG A 237 -12.15 0.84 -61.80
C ARG A 237 -11.88 0.96 -60.30
N THR A 238 -12.20 2.12 -59.75
CA THR A 238 -12.26 2.39 -58.32
C THR A 238 -13.15 1.32 -57.71
N LYS A 239 -12.59 0.39 -56.93
CA LYS A 239 -13.40 -0.39 -55.99
C LYS A 239 -13.93 0.63 -54.98
N PRO A 240 -15.26 0.76 -54.80
CA PRO A 240 -15.79 1.48 -53.66
C PRO A 240 -15.21 0.87 -52.38
N GLN A 241 -14.97 1.69 -51.35
CA GLN A 241 -14.61 1.24 -50.00
C GLN A 241 -15.37 -0.05 -49.67
N GLU A 242 -14.62 -1.11 -49.43
CA GLU A 242 -15.17 -2.41 -49.08
C GLU A 242 -15.98 -2.22 -47.81
N ASN A 243 -17.27 -2.53 -47.94
CA ASN A 243 -18.28 -2.49 -46.89
C ASN A 243 -17.69 -3.11 -45.61
N GLU A 244 -17.55 -2.35 -44.51
CA GLU A 244 -16.99 -2.85 -43.23
C GLU A 244 -17.70 -4.11 -42.72
N ALA A 245 -18.89 -4.43 -43.26
CA ALA A 245 -19.60 -5.69 -43.08
C ALA A 245 -18.81 -6.96 -43.47
N SER A 246 -17.78 -6.89 -44.33
CA SER A 246 -16.92 -8.04 -44.66
C SER A 246 -15.77 -8.26 -43.68
N SER A 247 -15.51 -7.30 -42.78
CA SER A 247 -14.43 -7.38 -41.78
C SER A 247 -14.87 -8.05 -40.47
N TYR A 248 -16.14 -8.47 -40.36
CA TYR A 248 -16.67 -9.11 -39.16
C TYR A 248 -16.64 -10.64 -39.28
N LEU A 249 -15.99 -11.29 -38.33
CA LEU A 249 -15.87 -12.75 -38.26
C LEU A 249 -16.92 -13.30 -37.30
N LYS A 250 -17.71 -14.30 -37.72
CA LYS A 250 -18.82 -14.85 -36.92
C LYS A 250 -18.41 -16.12 -36.17
N GLU A 251 -18.96 -16.31 -34.97
CA GLU A 251 -18.75 -17.50 -34.15
C GLU A 251 -19.20 -18.79 -34.87
N SER A 252 -20.33 -18.75 -35.58
CA SER A 252 -20.81 -19.88 -36.39
C SER A 252 -19.88 -20.27 -37.53
N GLU A 253 -19.11 -19.33 -38.06
CA GLU A 253 -18.12 -19.59 -39.10
C GLU A 253 -16.90 -20.30 -38.50
N VAL A 254 -16.38 -19.82 -37.36
CA VAL A 254 -15.29 -20.46 -36.62
C VAL A 254 -15.65 -21.86 -36.16
N GLN A 255 -16.89 -22.06 -35.66
CA GLN A 255 -17.35 -23.36 -35.19
C GLN A 255 -17.43 -24.41 -36.33
N ARG A 256 -17.63 -23.96 -37.57
CA ARG A 256 -17.68 -24.83 -38.76
C ARG A 256 -16.31 -25.13 -39.35
N MET A 257 -15.26 -24.43 -38.93
CA MET A 257 -13.90 -24.69 -39.41
C MET A 257 -13.35 -26.00 -38.84
N SER A 258 -12.56 -26.69 -39.64
CA SER A 258 -11.78 -27.82 -39.15
C SER A 258 -10.64 -27.35 -38.23
N ALA A 259 -10.11 -28.24 -37.39
CA ALA A 259 -9.00 -27.90 -36.49
C ALA A 259 -7.77 -27.33 -37.22
N GLN A 260 -7.49 -27.81 -38.44
CA GLN A 260 -6.38 -27.34 -39.27
C GLN A 260 -6.62 -25.95 -39.87
N GLU A 261 -7.88 -25.59 -40.13
CA GLU A 261 -8.24 -24.26 -40.64
C GLU A 261 -8.26 -23.24 -39.51
N TYR A 262 -8.72 -23.65 -38.32
CA TYR A 262 -8.66 -22.83 -37.11
C TYR A 262 -7.22 -22.43 -36.77
N GLU A 263 -6.30 -23.39 -36.80
CA GLU A 263 -4.88 -23.14 -36.52
C GLU A 263 -4.27 -22.11 -37.49
N LYS A 264 -4.56 -22.25 -38.79
CA LYS A 264 -4.08 -21.34 -39.83
C LYS A 264 -4.65 -19.93 -39.73
N LYS A 265 -5.89 -19.79 -39.21
CA LYS A 265 -6.58 -18.50 -39.05
C LYS A 265 -6.61 -18.02 -37.61
N SER A 266 -5.84 -18.64 -36.72
CA SER A 266 -5.87 -18.38 -35.28
C SER A 266 -5.52 -16.92 -34.95
N ASP A 267 -4.50 -16.36 -35.61
CA ASP A 267 -4.10 -14.97 -35.43
C ASP A 267 -5.18 -13.99 -35.88
N GLU A 268 -5.83 -14.26 -37.01
CA GLU A 268 -6.93 -13.45 -37.56
C GLU A 268 -8.16 -13.47 -36.64
N ILE A 269 -8.50 -14.64 -36.08
CA ILE A 269 -9.60 -14.80 -35.12
C ILE A 269 -9.27 -14.04 -33.82
N MET A 270 -8.04 -14.15 -33.31
CA MET A 270 -7.63 -13.44 -32.10
C MET A 270 -7.60 -11.92 -32.29
N GLU A 271 -7.16 -11.44 -33.45
CA GLU A 271 -7.18 -10.02 -33.80
C GLU A 271 -8.61 -9.50 -33.97
N ALA A 272 -9.51 -10.28 -34.58
CA ALA A 272 -10.94 -9.95 -34.68
C ALA A 272 -11.59 -9.84 -33.29
N ILE A 273 -11.27 -10.74 -32.36
CA ILE A 273 -11.74 -10.66 -30.96
C ILE A 273 -11.18 -9.41 -30.28
N ARG A 274 -9.87 -9.13 -30.43
CA ARG A 274 -9.20 -7.97 -29.79
C ARG A 274 -9.70 -6.63 -30.34
N SER A 275 -9.98 -6.56 -31.63
CA SER A 275 -10.47 -5.34 -32.31
C SER A 275 -11.98 -5.14 -32.18
N GLY A 276 -12.70 -6.06 -31.52
CA GLY A 276 -14.16 -5.99 -31.35
C GLY A 276 -14.95 -6.27 -32.62
N LYS A 277 -14.32 -6.90 -33.63
CA LYS A 277 -14.92 -7.26 -34.92
C LYS A 277 -15.41 -8.71 -34.97
N PHE A 278 -15.37 -9.42 -33.84
CA PHE A 278 -15.90 -10.77 -33.71
C PHE A 278 -17.38 -10.75 -33.27
N ILE A 279 -18.26 -11.38 -34.05
CA ILE A 279 -19.71 -11.46 -33.76
C ILE A 279 -20.04 -12.81 -33.12
N TYR A 280 -20.49 -12.76 -31.87
CA TYR A 280 -20.97 -13.93 -31.12
C TYR A 280 -22.44 -14.24 -31.49
N ASP A 281 -22.66 -14.85 -32.65
CA ASP A 281 -24.01 -15.14 -33.14
C ASP A 281 -24.66 -16.38 -32.51
N ILE A 282 -23.87 -17.30 -31.93
CA ILE A 282 -24.38 -18.51 -31.28
C ILE A 282 -24.51 -18.30 -29.77
N SER A 283 -23.48 -17.75 -29.13
CA SER A 283 -23.45 -17.52 -27.68
C SER A 283 -24.06 -16.18 -27.25
N GLY A 284 -24.15 -15.21 -28.16
CA GLY A 284 -24.67 -13.85 -27.88
C GLY A 284 -26.19 -13.67 -28.03
N SER A 285 -26.93 -14.65 -28.56
CA SER A 285 -28.40 -14.61 -28.73
C SER A 285 -29.18 -14.62 -27.39
N ALA A 286 -28.48 -14.78 -26.26
CA ALA A 286 -29.07 -14.86 -24.92
C ALA A 286 -28.89 -13.58 -24.06
N ARG A 287 -28.64 -12.41 -24.68
CA ARG A 287 -28.54 -11.11 -23.97
C ARG A 287 -29.47 -10.07 -24.57
#